data_AF-A0A2I2A254-F1
#
_entry.id   AF-A0A2I2A254-F1
#
_cell.length_a   1.000
_cell.length_b   1.000
_cell.length_c   1.000
_cell.angle_alpha   90.00
_cell.angle_beta   90.00
_cell.angle_gamma   90.00
#
_symmetry.space_group_name_H-M   'P 1'
#
loop_
_entity.id
_entity.type
_entity.pdbx_description
1 polymer ?
#
loop_
_entity_poly.entity_id
_entity_poly.type
_entity_poly.pdbx_seq_one_letter_code
_entity_poly.pdbx_strand_id
1 'polypeptide(L)'
;MGKTGSKLKRERQPMPAFVEKALRKSDLFADYRSRPEYQQNDYLGWINQAKKQETKEKRLQQMLEELEKGGVYMKMSHPASAKQ
;
A
#
# COMPACT_ATOMS: atom_id res chain seq x y z
N MET A 1 -13.78 -13.46 29.02
CA MET A 1 -13.37 -13.73 27.62
C MET A 1 -12.08 -13.01 27.30
N GLY A 2 -10.95 -13.69 27.33
CA GLY A 2 -9.66 -13.12 26.88
C GLY A 2 -9.42 -13.44 25.41
N LYS A 3 -9.33 -12.41 24.56
CA LYS A 3 -8.56 -12.43 23.30
C LYS A 3 -7.99 -11.04 23.03
N THR A 4 -6.94 -10.69 23.75
CA THR A 4 -6.00 -9.62 23.38
C THR A 4 -5.23 -10.06 22.13
N GLY A 5 -5.73 -9.67 20.96
CA GLY A 5 -5.12 -9.97 19.66
C GLY A 5 -4.08 -8.92 19.26
N SER A 6 -2.81 -9.21 19.59
CA SER A 6 -1.60 -8.81 18.86
C SER A 6 -1.28 -7.31 18.71
N LYS A 7 -0.59 -6.75 19.72
CA LYS A 7 0.33 -5.60 19.54
C LYS A 7 1.56 -6.03 18.71
N LEU A 8 1.37 -6.42 17.45
CA LEU A 8 2.48 -6.45 16.50
C LEU A 8 2.56 -5.07 15.85
N LYS A 9 3.27 -4.14 16.52
CA LYS A 9 3.77 -2.93 15.83
C LYS A 9 4.74 -3.43 14.77
N ARG A 10 4.25 -3.73 13.57
CA ARG A 10 5.12 -3.96 12.42
C ARG A 10 5.99 -2.71 12.27
N GLU A 11 7.28 -2.93 12.07
CA GLU A 11 8.21 -1.84 11.77
C GLU A 11 7.68 -1.06 10.58
N ARG A 12 7.67 0.28 10.70
CA ARG A 12 7.24 1.16 9.61
C ARG A 12 8.28 1.08 8.51
N GLN A 13 7.88 0.55 7.36
CA GLN A 13 8.67 0.47 6.16
C GLN A 13 8.86 1.89 5.60
N PRO A 14 10.11 2.31 5.30
CA PRO A 14 10.33 3.61 4.71
C PRO A 14 9.72 3.66 3.32
N MET A 15 9.12 4.80 2.96
CA MET A 15 8.61 5.04 1.61
C MET A 15 9.80 5.28 0.67
N PRO A 16 10.00 4.44 -0.36
CA PRO A 16 11.05 4.67 -1.34
C PRO A 16 10.72 5.89 -2.21
N ALA A 17 11.75 6.64 -2.61
CA ALA A 17 11.58 7.83 -3.45
C ALA A 17 10.85 7.55 -4.77
N PHE A 18 11.04 6.37 -5.37
CA PHE A 18 10.35 5.99 -6.62
C PHE A 18 8.84 5.77 -6.42
N VAL A 19 8.43 5.29 -5.24
CA VAL A 19 7.02 5.13 -4.87
C VAL A 19 6.39 6.50 -4.66
N GLU A 20 7.03 7.37 -3.90
CA GLU A 20 6.55 8.75 -3.67
C GLU A 20 6.39 9.50 -4.99
N LYS A 21 7.41 9.44 -5.86
CA LYS A 21 7.38 10.10 -7.18
C LYS A 21 6.23 9.60 -8.04
N ALA A 22 5.97 8.28 -8.04
CA ALA A 22 4.88 7.70 -8.81
C ALA A 22 3.51 8.08 -8.24
N LEU A 23 3.32 8.04 -6.91
CA LEU A 23 2.10 8.50 -6.25
C LEU A 23 1.77 9.96 -6.58
N ARG A 24 2.79 10.84 -6.54
CA ARG A 24 2.62 12.25 -6.89
C ARG A 24 2.33 12.44 -8.38
N LYS A 25 3.00 11.69 -9.26
CA LYS A 25 2.79 11.76 -10.72
C LYS A 25 1.39 11.30 -11.12
N SER A 26 0.83 10.34 -10.40
CA SER A 26 -0.52 9.80 -10.64
C SER A 26 -1.62 10.51 -9.85
N ASP A 27 -1.30 11.53 -9.04
CA ASP A 27 -2.24 12.20 -8.12
C ASP A 27 -2.96 11.24 -7.13
N LEU A 28 -2.30 10.12 -6.79
CA LEU A 28 -2.82 9.09 -5.88
C LEU A 28 -2.25 9.21 -4.46
N PHE A 29 -1.52 10.29 -4.17
CA PHE A 29 -0.89 10.47 -2.86
C PHE A 29 -1.94 10.65 -1.75
N ALA A 30 -3.04 11.36 -2.03
CA ALA A 30 -4.15 11.51 -1.10
C ALA A 30 -4.86 10.17 -0.86
N ASP A 31 -5.11 9.40 -1.91
CA ASP A 31 -5.69 8.06 -1.84
C ASP A 31 -4.82 7.09 -1.04
N TYR A 32 -3.51 7.14 -1.23
CA TYR A 32 -2.58 6.35 -0.42
C TYR A 32 -2.65 6.75 1.06
N ARG A 33 -2.71 8.06 1.36
CA ARG A 33 -2.78 8.57 2.74
C ARG A 33 -4.11 8.30 3.42
N SER A 34 -5.20 8.14 2.67
CA SER A 34 -6.52 7.78 3.22
C SER A 34 -6.61 6.30 3.60
N ARG A 35 -5.75 5.44 3.04
CA ARG A 35 -5.67 4.02 3.41
C ARG A 35 -5.25 3.88 4.88
N PRO A 36 -5.72 2.84 5.60
CA PRO A 36 -5.22 2.50 6.93
C PRO A 36 -3.69 2.32 6.98
N GLU A 37 -3.06 2.70 8.11
CA GLU A 37 -1.59 2.65 8.27
C GLU A 37 -0.98 1.26 7.99
N TYR A 38 -1.71 0.18 8.31
CA TYR A 38 -1.24 -1.18 8.04
C TYR A 38 -1.16 -1.48 6.54
N GLN A 39 -2.09 -0.97 5.72
CA GLN A 39 -2.05 -1.15 4.26
C GLN A 39 -0.92 -0.34 3.65
N GLN A 40 -0.76 0.92 4.10
CA GLN A 40 0.35 1.76 3.69
C GLN A 40 1.67 1.04 3.93
N ASN A 41 1.84 0.48 5.14
CA ASN A 41 3.04 -0.26 5.51
C ASN A 41 3.25 -1.55 4.70
N ASP A 42 2.18 -2.33 4.53
CA ASP A 42 2.23 -3.62 3.82
C ASP A 42 2.54 -3.42 2.33
N TYR A 43 2.03 -2.38 1.68
CA TYR A 43 2.41 -2.04 0.30
C TYR A 43 3.91 -1.72 0.19
N LEU A 44 4.42 -0.86 1.08
CA LEU A 44 5.83 -0.49 1.06
C LEU A 44 6.73 -1.70 1.33
N GLY A 45 6.38 -2.54 2.30
CA GLY A 45 7.08 -3.79 2.59
C GLY A 45 7.04 -4.75 1.40
N TRP A 46 5.88 -4.94 0.80
CA TRP A 46 5.70 -5.79 -0.38
C TRP A 46 6.52 -5.29 -1.57
N ILE A 47 6.53 -3.99 -1.84
CA ILE A 47 7.36 -3.40 -2.90
C ILE A 47 8.85 -3.57 -2.57
N ASN A 48 9.28 -3.26 -1.33
CA ASN A 48 10.68 -3.34 -0.90
C ASN A 48 11.25 -4.76 -0.89
N GLN A 49 10.42 -5.77 -0.62
CA GLN A 49 10.83 -7.18 -0.61
C GLN A 49 11.27 -7.68 -2.01
N ALA A 50 10.84 -7.02 -3.09
CA ALA A 50 11.25 -7.41 -4.43
C ALA A 50 12.73 -7.07 -4.67
N LYS A 51 13.54 -8.08 -5.04
CA LYS A 51 14.97 -7.87 -5.33
C LYS A 51 15.24 -7.23 -6.69
N LYS A 52 14.40 -7.55 -7.69
CA LYS A 52 14.53 -7.05 -9.06
C LYS A 52 13.76 -5.76 -9.26
N GLN A 53 14.35 -4.80 -9.96
CA GLN A 53 13.72 -3.50 -10.26
C GLN A 53 12.40 -3.67 -11.01
N GLU A 54 12.37 -4.50 -12.05
CA GLU A 54 11.15 -4.79 -12.81
C GLU A 54 10.00 -5.31 -11.93
N THR A 55 10.32 -6.12 -10.91
CA THR A 55 9.30 -6.62 -9.97
C THR A 55 8.83 -5.51 -9.02
N LYS A 56 9.72 -4.61 -8.58
CA LYS A 56 9.31 -3.41 -7.81
C LYS A 56 8.35 -2.55 -8.62
N GLU A 57 8.65 -2.34 -9.90
CA GLU A 57 7.82 -1.54 -10.81
C GLU A 57 6.45 -2.18 -11.04
N LYS A 58 6.38 -3.49 -11.29
CA LYS A 58 5.10 -4.21 -11.40
C LYS A 58 4.26 -4.12 -10.13
N ARG A 59 4.88 -4.25 -8.95
CA ARG A 59 4.20 -4.13 -7.65
C ARG A 59 3.70 -2.71 -7.41
N LEU A 60 4.52 -1.71 -7.75
CA LEU A 60 4.15 -0.30 -7.69
C LEU A 60 2.96 -0.01 -8.60
N GLN A 61 3.00 -0.45 -9.87
CA GLN A 61 1.89 -0.28 -10.80
C GLN A 61 0.60 -0.90 -10.24
N GLN A 62 0.68 -2.12 -9.73
CA GLN A 62 -0.49 -2.76 -9.11
C GLN A 62 -1.05 -1.95 -7.93
N MET A 63 -0.18 -1.41 -7.06
CA MET A 63 -0.64 -0.53 -5.97
C MET A 63 -1.37 0.70 -6.52
N LEU A 64 -0.83 1.35 -7.56
CA LEU A 64 -1.44 2.54 -8.16
C LEU A 64 -2.80 2.21 -8.78
N GLU A 65 -2.94 1.10 -9.51
CA GLU A 65 -4.23 0.65 -10.06
C GLU A 65 -5.26 0.39 -8.96
N GLU A 66 -4.84 -0.23 -7.84
CA GLU A 66 -5.73 -0.49 -6.69
C GLU A 66 -6.13 0.79 -5.95
N LEU A 67 -5.23 1.77 -5.87
CA LEU A 67 -5.53 3.11 -5.33
C LEU A 67 -6.49 3.88 -6.24
N GLU A 68 -6.26 3.84 -7.55
CA GLU A 68 -7.10 4.49 -8.55
C GLU A 68 -8.51 3.90 -8.56
N LYS A 69 -8.63 2.57 -8.62
CA LYS A 69 -9.91 1.86 -8.61
C LYS A 69 -10.69 2.10 -7.32
N GLY A 70 -9.99 2.11 -6.19
CA GLY A 70 -10.65 2.11 -4.88
C GLY A 70 -11.37 0.79 -4.59
N GLY A 71 -11.56 0.50 -3.31
CA GLY A 71 -12.27 -0.70 -2.84
C GLY A 71 -11.51 -2.00 -3.05
N VAL A 72 -10.23 -1.94 -3.42
CA VAL A 72 -9.37 -3.10 -3.64
C VAL A 72 -8.08 -2.95 -2.84
N TYR A 73 -7.60 -4.06 -2.30
CA TYR A 73 -6.33 -4.19 -1.62
C TYR A 73 -5.75 -5.57 -1.91
N MET A 74 -4.52 -5.64 -2.45
CA MET A 74 -3.82 -6.89 -2.76
C MET A 74 -4.68 -7.84 -3.63
N LYS A 75 -5.29 -7.29 -4.70
CA LYS A 75 -6.24 -7.97 -5.60
C LYS A 75 -7.52 -8.50 -4.94
N MET A 76 -7.82 -8.11 -3.71
CA MET A 76 -9.04 -8.51 -3.01
C MET A 76 -9.95 -7.31 -2.80
N SER A 77 -11.26 -7.52 -2.90
CA SER A 77 -12.24 -6.50 -2.54
C SER A 77 -12.10 -6.14 -1.07
N HIS A 78 -11.89 -4.86 -0.80
CA HIS A 78 -11.64 -4.33 0.54
C HIS A 78 -12.44 -3.03 0.73
N PRO A 79 -13.62 -3.09 1.39
CA PRO A 79 -14.51 -1.93 1.55
C PRO A 79 -13.87 -0.74 2.23
N ALA A 80 -12.97 -0.95 3.20
CA ALA A 80 -12.23 0.14 3.86
C ALA A 80 -11.17 0.81 2.95
N SER A 81 -10.99 0.31 1.74
CA SER A 81 -10.20 0.93 0.67
C SER A 81 -11.09 1.63 -0.36
N ALA A 82 -12.41 1.66 -0.19
CA ALA A 82 -13.31 2.34 -1.11
C ALA A 82 -12.94 3.82 -1.27
N LYS A 83 -12.96 4.31 -2.52
CA LYS A 83 -13.02 5.75 -2.78
C LYS A 83 -14.43 6.22 -2.44
N GLN A 84 -14.52 7.38 -1.77
CA GLN A 84 -15.78 8.09 -1.55
C GLN A 84 -16.19 8.81 -2.83
#